data_AF-A0A7R7E6H5-F1
#
_entry.id   AF-A0A7R7E6H5-F1
#
_cell.length_a   1.000
_cell.length_b   1.000
_cell.length_c   1.000
_cell.angle_alpha   90.00
_cell.angle_beta   90.00
_cell.angle_gamma   90.00
#
_symmetry.space_group_name_H-M   'P 1'
#
loop_
_entity.id
_entity.type
_entity.pdbx_description
1 polymer ?
#
loop_
_entity_poly.entity_id
_entity_poly.type
_entity_poly.pdbx_seq_one_letter_code
_entity_poly.pdbx_strand_id
1 'polypeptide(L)'
;MTSIPFAQPGMAARDVSDAFSSAEIFNSAIPHPVTEDFPVAADVAIPAFSVVRLAASGLSLALATFAFAPGARAAGRLVFSGVGAADDTITVAATVYTLKAAPTTVAGQVKIGATAAETASNLIAAINGGAGAGTLYGSLTVPHPDVTAQADAAGIVGVVAKVAGAAGNAIATTETGSVTAFANATLVGGVDQVGVQAIGVTTAPVVDTDAAQSVAIYRAGNFNPDALNWDASFNTDAKREAAFRGAPSPTNILIRKRL
;
A
#
# COMPACT_ATOMS: atom_id res chain seq x y z
N MET A 1 54.23 12.81 -1.92
CA MET A 1 54.33 14.04 -1.10
C MET A 1 52.96 14.68 -1.05
N THR A 2 52.23 14.49 0.05
CA THR A 2 50.94 15.17 0.28
C THR A 2 51.24 16.61 0.69
N SER A 3 50.94 17.55 -0.20
CA SER A 3 51.01 18.98 0.10
C SER A 3 50.04 19.29 1.23
N ILE A 4 50.55 19.70 2.39
CA ILE A 4 49.72 20.14 3.51
C ILE A 4 49.08 21.48 3.08
N PRO A 5 47.76 21.64 3.14
CA PRO A 5 47.08 22.74 2.45
C PRO A 5 47.45 24.15 2.92
N PHE A 6 48.01 24.35 4.12
CA PHE A 6 48.40 25.68 4.61
C PHE A 6 49.59 25.69 5.58
N ALA A 7 50.28 26.84 5.63
CA ALA A 7 51.56 27.07 6.29
C ALA A 7 51.50 27.53 7.77
N GLN A 8 50.34 27.47 8.45
CA GLN A 8 50.23 27.87 9.86
C GLN A 8 49.46 26.88 10.75
N PRO A 9 49.91 26.64 12.00
CA PRO A 9 49.20 25.80 12.96
C PRO A 9 47.82 26.35 13.34
N GLY A 10 46.80 25.49 13.44
CA GLY A 10 45.50 25.83 14.04
C GLY A 10 44.32 26.05 13.08
N MET A 11 44.44 25.77 11.78
CA MET A 11 43.31 25.84 10.85
C MET A 11 42.67 24.47 10.61
N ALA A 12 41.35 24.36 10.81
CA ALA A 12 40.57 23.19 10.43
C ALA A 12 40.24 23.25 8.94
N ALA A 13 40.63 22.24 8.17
CA ALA A 13 40.18 22.06 6.80
C ALA A 13 38.82 21.33 6.81
N ARG A 14 37.90 21.73 5.93
CA ARG A 14 36.78 20.88 5.54
C ARG A 14 37.22 20.09 4.32
N ASP A 15 37.40 18.80 4.50
CA ASP A 15 37.52 17.88 3.39
C ASP A 15 36.12 17.62 2.83
N VAL A 16 35.96 17.67 1.52
CA VAL A 16 34.74 17.30 0.82
C VAL A 16 35.16 16.16 -0.09
N SER A 17 35.05 14.94 0.42
CA SER A 17 35.25 13.73 -0.39
C SER A 17 33.91 13.27 -0.95
N ASP A 18 33.87 12.99 -2.26
CA ASP A 18 32.72 12.35 -2.92
C ASP A 18 32.68 10.83 -2.68
N ALA A 19 33.64 10.30 -1.91
CA ALA A 19 33.76 8.89 -1.57
C ALA A 19 33.82 8.72 -0.04
N PHE A 20 32.74 8.18 0.53
CA PHE A 20 32.67 7.88 1.96
C PHE A 20 33.33 6.53 2.27
N SER A 21 34.23 6.51 3.24
CA SER A 21 34.81 5.29 3.79
C SER A 21 33.81 4.58 4.73
N SER A 22 34.04 3.29 4.98
CA SER A 22 33.19 2.50 5.88
C SER A 22 33.14 3.02 7.32
N ALA A 23 34.05 3.91 7.75
CA ALA A 23 34.01 4.56 9.05
C ALA A 23 33.09 5.81 9.09
N GLU A 24 32.79 6.41 7.94
CA GLU A 24 32.03 7.67 7.82
C GLU A 24 30.53 7.45 7.63
N ILE A 25 30.13 6.23 7.21
CA ILE A 25 28.72 5.85 7.01
C ILE A 25 27.97 5.57 8.33
N PHE A 26 28.69 5.22 9.39
CA PHE A 26 28.07 4.89 10.69
C PHE A 26 28.13 6.07 11.64
N ASN A 27 27.03 6.34 12.34
CA ASN A 27 26.96 7.31 13.42
C ASN A 27 27.35 6.71 14.79
N SER A 28 27.76 5.44 14.80
CA SER A 28 28.15 4.67 15.98
C SER A 28 29.22 3.65 15.61
N ALA A 29 29.55 2.73 16.52
CA ALA A 29 30.43 1.60 16.22
C ALA A 29 29.96 0.83 14.97
N ILE A 30 30.93 0.37 14.17
CA ILE A 30 30.71 -0.42 12.95
C ILE A 30 30.05 -1.75 13.35
N PRO A 31 28.81 -2.03 12.92
CA PRO A 31 28.13 -3.30 13.15
C PRO A 31 28.82 -4.42 12.38
N HIS A 32 28.77 -5.64 12.92
CA HIS A 32 29.18 -6.81 12.15
C HIS A 32 28.19 -7.04 10.98
N PRO A 33 28.68 -7.18 9.74
CA PRO A 33 27.83 -7.55 8.62
C PRO A 33 27.32 -8.97 8.79
N VAL A 34 26.17 -9.27 8.21
CA VAL A 34 25.70 -10.65 8.10
C VAL A 34 26.56 -11.33 7.04
N THR A 35 27.30 -12.35 7.46
CA THR A 35 28.28 -13.08 6.61
C THR A 35 27.61 -14.11 5.68
N GLU A 36 26.28 -14.20 5.69
CA GLU A 36 25.55 -14.94 4.66
C GLU A 36 25.56 -14.13 3.37
N ASP A 37 26.14 -14.71 2.33
CA ASP A 37 26.23 -14.14 1.00
C ASP A 37 24.83 -14.12 0.35
N PHE A 38 24.27 -12.92 0.15
CA PHE A 38 22.97 -12.77 -0.50
C PHE A 38 23.15 -12.73 -2.01
N PRO A 39 22.45 -13.59 -2.78
CA PRO A 39 22.57 -13.65 -4.23
C PRO A 39 22.10 -12.36 -4.90
N VAL A 40 22.77 -11.95 -5.96
CA VAL A 40 22.37 -10.88 -6.88
C VAL A 40 22.28 -11.46 -8.28
N ALA A 41 21.21 -11.11 -9.00
CA ALA A 41 21.01 -11.61 -10.37
C ALA A 41 22.13 -11.12 -11.31
N ALA A 42 22.37 -11.86 -12.40
CA ALA A 42 23.23 -11.39 -13.49
C ALA A 42 22.72 -10.05 -14.05
N ASP A 43 23.66 -9.25 -14.56
CA ASP A 43 23.41 -7.94 -15.16
C ASP A 43 22.82 -6.87 -14.22
N VAL A 44 23.02 -7.01 -12.90
CA VAL A 44 22.53 -6.06 -11.90
C VAL A 44 23.70 -5.40 -11.17
N ALA A 45 23.97 -4.14 -11.52
CA ALA A 45 24.90 -3.30 -10.79
C ALA A 45 24.25 -2.74 -9.52
N ILE A 46 24.87 -2.94 -8.36
CA ILE A 46 24.46 -2.33 -7.09
C ILE A 46 25.68 -1.65 -6.46
N PRO A 47 25.71 -0.31 -6.35
CA PRO A 47 26.79 0.39 -5.66
C PRO A 47 26.98 -0.09 -4.23
N ALA A 48 28.18 0.10 -3.67
CA ALA A 48 28.40 -0.10 -2.25
C ALA A 48 27.46 0.80 -1.43
N PHE A 49 27.08 0.35 -0.23
CA PHE A 49 26.20 1.10 0.69
C PHE A 49 24.82 1.45 0.10
N SER A 50 24.32 0.60 -0.80
CA SER A 50 22.98 0.71 -1.36
C SER A 50 21.95 0.10 -0.42
N VAL A 51 20.80 0.76 -0.27
CA VAL A 51 19.67 0.22 0.47
C VAL A 51 18.97 -0.82 -0.40
N VAL A 52 18.88 -2.07 0.07
CA VAL A 52 18.43 -3.22 -0.73
C VAL A 52 17.20 -3.90 -0.16
N ARG A 53 16.46 -4.56 -1.05
CA ARG A 53 15.33 -5.46 -0.75
C ARG A 53 15.52 -6.80 -1.47
N LEU A 54 14.69 -7.79 -1.15
CA LEU A 54 14.52 -8.95 -2.01
C LEU A 54 13.77 -8.54 -3.28
N ALA A 55 14.21 -9.05 -4.43
CA ALA A 55 13.51 -8.92 -5.70
C ALA A 55 12.13 -9.59 -5.65
N ALA A 56 11.26 -9.31 -6.63
CA ALA A 56 9.93 -9.92 -6.68
C ALA A 56 9.95 -11.47 -6.78
N SER A 57 11.06 -12.03 -7.27
CA SER A 57 11.32 -13.48 -7.30
C SER A 57 11.66 -14.07 -5.92
N GLY A 58 12.01 -13.24 -4.93
CA GLY A 58 12.43 -13.67 -3.59
C GLY A 58 13.83 -14.29 -3.51
N LEU A 59 14.53 -14.45 -4.64
CA LEU A 59 15.77 -15.23 -4.76
C LEU A 59 17.03 -14.37 -4.99
N SER A 60 16.90 -13.05 -5.08
CA SER A 60 18.04 -12.15 -5.29
C SER A 60 17.82 -10.77 -4.68
N LEU A 61 18.90 -10.03 -4.44
CA LEU A 61 18.85 -8.63 -4.02
C LEU A 61 18.54 -7.71 -5.21
N ALA A 62 17.77 -6.66 -4.93
CA ALA A 62 17.55 -5.53 -5.80
C ALA A 62 17.59 -4.23 -4.99
N LEU A 63 17.82 -3.09 -5.66
CA LEU A 63 17.73 -1.78 -5.01
C LEU A 63 16.33 -1.61 -4.39
N ALA A 64 16.29 -1.18 -3.13
CA ALA A 64 15.04 -0.89 -2.46
C ALA A 64 14.41 0.31 -3.16
N THR A 65 13.16 0.18 -3.55
CA THR A 65 12.36 1.29 -4.08
C THR A 65 11.27 1.63 -3.07
N PHE A 66 11.03 2.92 -2.88
CA PHE A 66 9.85 3.45 -2.23
C PHE A 66 8.67 3.38 -3.21
N ALA A 67 8.19 2.16 -3.46
CA ALA A 67 6.93 1.95 -4.14
C ALA A 67 5.79 2.15 -3.12
N PHE A 68 5.43 3.41 -2.85
CA PHE A 68 4.11 3.67 -2.27
C PHE A 68 3.09 3.43 -3.37
N ALA A 69 2.68 2.17 -3.55
CA ALA A 69 1.40 1.89 -4.17
C ALA A 69 0.36 2.24 -3.11
N PRO A 70 -0.46 3.31 -3.27
CA PRO A 70 -1.59 3.49 -2.39
C PRO A 70 -2.40 2.19 -2.44
N GLY A 71 -2.70 1.60 -1.28
CA GLY A 71 -3.56 0.44 -1.25
C GLY A 71 -4.84 0.77 -2.02
N ALA A 72 -5.20 -0.04 -3.01
CA ALA A 72 -6.47 0.16 -3.70
C ALA A 72 -7.58 -0.45 -2.84
N ARG A 73 -8.75 0.19 -2.89
CA ARG A 73 -9.95 -0.34 -2.25
C ARG A 73 -10.57 -1.36 -3.18
N ALA A 74 -11.00 -2.49 -2.62
CA ALA A 74 -11.80 -3.43 -3.38
C ALA A 74 -13.11 -2.77 -3.81
N ALA A 75 -13.51 -2.99 -5.05
CA ALA A 75 -14.72 -2.45 -5.62
C ALA A 75 -15.50 -3.54 -6.36
N GLY A 76 -16.80 -3.31 -6.47
CA GLY A 76 -17.73 -4.17 -7.18
C GLY A 76 -18.84 -3.31 -7.78
N ARG A 77 -19.53 -3.86 -8.78
CA ARG A 77 -20.59 -3.15 -9.50
C ARG A 77 -21.84 -4.00 -9.49
N LEU A 78 -22.94 -3.39 -9.07
CA LEU A 78 -24.29 -3.92 -9.18
C LEU A 78 -25.02 -3.18 -10.30
N VAL A 79 -25.58 -3.93 -11.24
CA VAL A 79 -26.33 -3.39 -12.37
C VAL A 79 -27.81 -3.71 -12.18
N PHE A 80 -28.66 -2.69 -12.28
CA PHE A 80 -30.10 -2.80 -12.39
C PHE A 80 -30.51 -2.68 -13.87
N SER A 81 -30.96 -3.78 -14.48
CA SER A 81 -31.57 -3.78 -15.81
C SER A 81 -33.07 -3.43 -15.78
N GLY A 82 -33.65 -3.33 -14.57
CA GLY A 82 -35.03 -2.95 -14.29
C GLY A 82 -35.17 -2.41 -12.86
N VAL A 83 -36.40 -2.11 -12.44
CA VAL A 83 -36.68 -1.54 -11.10
C VAL A 83 -36.47 -2.53 -9.94
N GLY A 84 -36.40 -3.84 -10.20
CA GLY A 84 -36.44 -4.88 -9.17
C GLY A 84 -37.87 -5.26 -8.77
N ALA A 85 -38.03 -6.43 -8.17
CA ALA A 85 -39.30 -6.87 -7.60
C ALA A 85 -39.31 -6.66 -6.07
N ALA A 86 -40.50 -6.68 -5.48
CA ALA A 86 -40.61 -6.71 -4.02
C ALA A 86 -40.02 -8.02 -3.50
N ASP A 87 -39.35 -7.95 -2.35
CA ASP A 87 -38.67 -9.06 -1.68
C ASP A 87 -37.39 -9.57 -2.35
N ASP A 88 -36.99 -9.00 -3.49
CA ASP A 88 -35.64 -9.15 -4.02
C ASP A 88 -34.63 -8.66 -2.97
N THR A 89 -33.58 -9.46 -2.74
CA THR A 89 -32.55 -9.18 -1.75
C THR A 89 -31.22 -8.88 -2.40
N ILE A 90 -30.47 -7.95 -1.82
CA ILE A 90 -29.12 -7.59 -2.22
C ILE A 90 -28.29 -7.66 -0.94
N THR A 91 -27.37 -8.60 -0.88
CA THR A 91 -26.53 -8.85 0.28
C THR A 91 -25.12 -8.40 -0.01
N VAL A 92 -24.57 -7.59 0.89
CA VAL A 92 -23.16 -7.16 0.88
C VAL A 92 -22.57 -7.50 2.24
N ALA A 93 -21.48 -8.27 2.26
CA ALA A 93 -20.95 -8.90 3.46
C ALA A 93 -22.07 -9.64 4.25
N ALA A 94 -22.39 -9.18 5.46
CA ALA A 94 -23.44 -9.72 6.32
C ALA A 94 -24.75 -8.90 6.27
N THR A 95 -24.78 -7.77 5.57
CA THR A 95 -25.94 -6.88 5.53
C THR A 95 -26.83 -7.25 4.36
N VAL A 96 -28.11 -7.52 4.65
CA VAL A 96 -29.14 -7.82 3.64
C VAL A 96 -30.00 -6.59 3.41
N TYR A 97 -30.02 -6.11 2.18
CA TYR A 97 -30.95 -5.07 1.71
C TYR A 97 -32.11 -5.74 0.99
N THR A 98 -33.35 -5.42 1.36
CA THR A 98 -34.55 -6.00 0.75
C THR A 98 -35.34 -4.92 0.02
N LEU A 99 -35.61 -5.13 -1.26
CA LEU A 99 -36.42 -4.22 -2.06
C LEU A 99 -37.89 -4.31 -1.64
N LYS A 100 -38.52 -3.16 -1.42
CA LYS A 100 -39.92 -3.04 -1.00
C LYS A 100 -40.59 -1.93 -1.76
N ALA A 101 -41.86 -2.13 -2.14
CA ALA A 101 -42.68 -1.07 -2.72
C ALA A 101 -42.84 0.13 -1.77
N ALA A 102 -42.92 -0.14 -0.47
CA ALA A 102 -42.91 0.86 0.59
C ALA A 102 -42.04 0.36 1.77
N PRO A 103 -40.90 1.01 2.06
CA PRO A 103 -40.11 0.70 3.24
C PRO A 103 -40.84 1.17 4.50
N THR A 104 -40.59 0.47 5.60
CA THR A 104 -41.17 0.73 6.93
C THR A 104 -40.06 1.17 7.90
N THR A 105 -40.19 0.86 9.19
CA THR A 105 -39.13 1.10 10.17
C THR A 105 -38.05 0.03 10.15
N VAL A 106 -38.22 -1.08 9.42
CA VAL A 106 -37.27 -2.20 9.42
C VAL A 106 -35.96 -1.84 8.70
N ALA A 107 -34.83 -2.15 9.34
CA ALA A 107 -33.50 -1.93 8.77
C ALA A 107 -33.29 -2.74 7.47
N GLY A 108 -32.56 -2.15 6.51
CA GLY A 108 -32.22 -2.81 5.25
C GLY A 108 -33.35 -2.81 4.21
N GLN A 109 -34.56 -2.32 4.54
CA GLN A 109 -35.59 -2.14 3.50
C GLN A 109 -35.22 -0.97 2.58
N VAL A 110 -35.32 -1.17 1.26
CA VAL A 110 -35.02 -0.16 0.25
C VAL A 110 -36.23 0.03 -0.66
N LYS A 111 -36.62 1.28 -0.89
CA LYS A 111 -37.78 1.59 -1.73
C LYS A 111 -37.50 1.30 -3.20
N ILE A 112 -38.40 0.60 -3.85
CA ILE A 112 -38.45 0.45 -5.31
C ILE A 112 -38.92 1.78 -5.90
N GLY A 113 -38.07 2.37 -6.73
CA GLY A 113 -38.36 3.61 -7.45
C GLY A 113 -39.19 3.36 -8.72
N ALA A 114 -39.61 4.44 -9.38
CA ALA A 114 -40.27 4.36 -10.68
C ALA A 114 -39.31 3.91 -11.79
N THR A 115 -38.00 4.09 -11.59
CA THR A 115 -36.96 3.68 -12.52
C THR A 115 -35.85 2.89 -11.82
N ALA A 116 -35.07 2.14 -12.61
CA ALA A 116 -33.87 1.44 -12.12
C ALA A 116 -32.89 2.42 -11.44
N ALA A 117 -32.76 3.64 -11.98
CA ALA A 117 -31.90 4.68 -11.43
C ALA A 117 -32.38 5.20 -10.07
N GLU A 118 -33.69 5.36 -9.88
CA GLU A 118 -34.25 5.74 -8.58
C GLU A 118 -34.06 4.64 -7.54
N THR A 119 -34.28 3.37 -7.91
CA THR A 119 -34.04 2.23 -7.02
C THR A 119 -32.57 2.14 -6.62
N ALA A 120 -31.66 2.28 -7.59
CA ALA A 120 -30.21 2.35 -7.34
C ALA A 120 -29.84 3.50 -6.41
N SER A 121 -30.44 4.69 -6.59
CA SER A 121 -30.20 5.85 -5.72
C SER A 121 -30.68 5.63 -4.29
N ASN A 122 -31.84 4.97 -4.12
CA ASN A 122 -32.37 4.60 -2.81
C ASN A 122 -31.45 3.58 -2.12
N LEU A 123 -30.92 2.61 -2.85
CA LEU A 123 -29.95 1.64 -2.33
C LEU A 123 -28.64 2.32 -1.91
N ILE A 124 -28.12 3.25 -2.72
CA ILE A 124 -26.92 4.03 -2.37
C ILE A 124 -27.15 4.82 -1.07
N ALA A 125 -28.32 5.45 -0.93
CA ALA A 125 -28.70 6.16 0.28
C ALA A 125 -28.78 5.23 1.49
N ALA A 126 -29.32 4.02 1.34
CA ALA A 126 -29.39 3.02 2.40
C ALA A 126 -28.00 2.52 2.83
N ILE A 127 -27.10 2.23 1.87
CA ILE A 127 -25.74 1.76 2.15
C ILE A 127 -24.93 2.83 2.88
N ASN A 128 -24.99 4.08 2.42
CA ASN A 128 -24.24 5.18 3.03
C ASN A 128 -24.91 5.76 4.29
N GLY A 129 -26.16 5.41 4.57
CA GLY A 129 -27.02 6.09 5.56
C GLY A 129 -27.20 7.57 5.26
N GLY A 130 -27.42 7.90 3.98
CA GLY A 130 -27.65 9.27 3.50
C GLY A 130 -29.05 9.80 3.83
N ALA A 131 -29.47 10.91 3.23
CA ALA A 131 -30.84 11.41 3.42
C ALA A 131 -31.90 10.41 2.90
N GLY A 132 -33.09 10.39 3.51
CA GLY A 132 -34.21 9.54 3.07
C GLY A 132 -34.55 8.36 3.97
N ALA A 133 -34.04 8.31 5.21
CA ALA A 133 -34.47 7.33 6.20
C ALA A 133 -35.99 7.43 6.47
N GLY A 134 -36.68 6.30 6.44
CA GLY A 134 -38.14 6.20 6.58
C GLY A 134 -38.94 6.52 5.31
N THR A 135 -38.31 6.98 4.23
CA THR A 135 -39.00 7.32 2.97
C THR A 135 -38.42 6.60 1.76
N LEU A 136 -37.10 6.68 1.57
CA LEU A 136 -36.35 6.00 0.50
C LEU A 136 -35.82 4.64 0.96
N TYR A 137 -35.56 4.49 2.24
CA TYR A 137 -35.11 3.25 2.86
C TYR A 137 -35.59 3.19 4.32
N GLY A 138 -35.51 2.02 4.95
CA GLY A 138 -36.08 1.80 6.28
C GLY A 138 -35.43 2.66 7.36
N SER A 139 -36.22 3.21 8.28
CA SER A 139 -35.73 4.23 9.23
C SER A 139 -34.70 3.74 10.25
N LEU A 140 -34.66 2.43 10.55
CA LEU A 140 -33.63 1.83 11.42
C LEU A 140 -32.37 1.38 10.65
N THR A 141 -32.26 1.70 9.36
CA THR A 141 -31.07 1.36 8.57
C THR A 141 -29.91 2.25 9.00
N VAL A 142 -28.82 1.62 9.42
CA VAL A 142 -27.55 2.26 9.81
C VAL A 142 -26.58 2.18 8.62
N PRO A 143 -25.69 3.17 8.41
CA PRO A 143 -24.64 3.07 7.39
C PRO A 143 -23.88 1.74 7.45
N HIS A 144 -23.63 1.14 6.29
CA HIS A 144 -22.96 -0.16 6.19
C HIS A 144 -21.55 -0.10 6.81
N PRO A 145 -21.14 -1.07 7.65
CA PRO A 145 -19.84 -1.01 8.34
C PRO A 145 -18.63 -1.08 7.40
N ASP A 146 -18.67 -1.95 6.37
CA ASP A 146 -17.48 -2.26 5.56
C ASP A 146 -17.39 -1.57 4.20
N VAL A 147 -18.49 -1.03 3.66
CA VAL A 147 -18.54 -0.48 2.29
C VAL A 147 -19.22 0.89 2.25
N THR A 148 -18.92 1.64 1.19
CA THR A 148 -19.67 2.80 0.73
C THR A 148 -20.18 2.52 -0.69
N ALA A 149 -21.27 3.18 -1.08
CA ALA A 149 -21.81 3.06 -2.43
C ALA A 149 -21.80 4.41 -3.16
N GLN A 150 -21.74 4.37 -4.48
CA GLN A 150 -21.86 5.54 -5.34
C GLN A 150 -22.59 5.21 -6.65
N ALA A 151 -23.07 6.24 -7.34
CA ALA A 151 -23.65 6.09 -8.67
C ALA A 151 -22.53 6.11 -9.72
N ASP A 152 -22.25 4.97 -10.34
CA ASP A 152 -21.28 4.89 -11.45
C ASP A 152 -21.96 5.26 -12.78
N ALA A 153 -23.27 5.01 -12.89
CA ALA A 153 -24.15 5.44 -13.97
C ALA A 153 -25.63 5.27 -13.56
N ALA A 154 -26.57 5.69 -14.42
CA ALA A 154 -27.99 5.43 -14.20
C ALA A 154 -28.28 3.92 -14.07
N GLY A 155 -28.88 3.51 -12.95
CA GLY A 155 -29.17 2.09 -12.66
C GLY A 155 -27.94 1.27 -12.28
N ILE A 156 -26.80 1.92 -12.00
CA ILE A 156 -25.56 1.23 -11.70
C ILE A 156 -24.99 1.75 -10.39
N VAL A 157 -24.88 0.83 -9.44
CA VAL A 157 -24.32 1.08 -8.12
C VAL A 157 -22.91 0.52 -8.06
N GLY A 158 -21.94 1.40 -7.89
CA GLY A 158 -20.60 0.99 -7.52
C GLY A 158 -20.51 0.86 -6.00
N VAL A 159 -19.93 -0.23 -5.53
CA VAL A 159 -19.74 -0.56 -4.11
C VAL A 159 -18.25 -0.63 -3.85
N VAL A 160 -17.75 0.13 -2.88
CA VAL A 160 -16.32 0.28 -2.60
C VAL A 160 -16.06 0.01 -1.13
N ALA A 161 -15.04 -0.78 -0.84
CA ALA A 161 -14.60 -1.05 0.52
C ALA A 161 -14.15 0.24 1.24
N LYS A 162 -14.56 0.39 2.50
CA LYS A 162 -14.18 1.53 3.37
C LYS A 162 -12.72 1.49 3.81
N VAL A 163 -12.09 0.33 3.77
CA VAL A 163 -10.67 0.15 4.08
C VAL A 163 -9.95 -0.24 2.79
N ALA A 164 -8.82 0.41 2.52
CA ALA A 164 -7.92 0.02 1.44
C ALA A 164 -7.19 -1.27 1.82
N GLY A 165 -6.98 -2.17 0.86
CA GLY A 165 -6.32 -3.45 1.11
C GLY A 165 -6.98 -4.65 0.45
N ALA A 166 -6.27 -5.77 0.44
CA ALA A 166 -6.74 -7.04 -0.10
C ALA A 166 -7.86 -7.66 0.76
N ALA A 167 -7.96 -7.29 2.04
CA ALA A 167 -9.03 -7.73 2.94
C ALA A 167 -10.43 -7.43 2.39
N GLY A 168 -10.59 -6.30 1.67
CA GLY A 168 -11.86 -5.94 1.03
C GLY A 168 -12.30 -6.93 -0.05
N ASN A 169 -11.38 -7.72 -0.63
CA ASN A 169 -11.72 -8.73 -1.62
C ASN A 169 -12.48 -9.93 -1.05
N ALA A 170 -12.52 -10.07 0.29
CA ALA A 170 -13.31 -11.11 0.97
C ALA A 170 -14.77 -10.69 1.20
N ILE A 171 -15.13 -9.43 0.89
CA ILE A 171 -16.50 -8.93 1.02
C ILE A 171 -17.34 -9.59 -0.07
N ALA A 172 -18.20 -10.52 0.34
CA ALA A 172 -19.14 -11.20 -0.55
C ALA A 172 -20.27 -10.26 -1.01
N THR A 173 -20.70 -10.44 -2.25
CA THR A 173 -21.82 -9.75 -2.86
C THR A 173 -22.72 -10.77 -3.54
N THR A 174 -23.98 -10.82 -3.12
CA THR A 174 -24.98 -11.72 -3.70
C THR A 174 -26.33 -11.04 -3.79
N GLU A 175 -27.17 -11.48 -4.69
CA GLU A 175 -28.45 -10.89 -4.99
C GLU A 175 -29.48 -11.97 -5.32
N THR A 176 -30.74 -11.64 -5.07
CA THR A 176 -31.89 -12.39 -5.52
C THR A 176 -32.74 -11.42 -6.34
N GLY A 177 -33.07 -11.81 -7.56
CA GLY A 177 -33.76 -10.96 -8.53
C GLY A 177 -33.26 -11.24 -9.94
N SER A 178 -34.14 -11.14 -10.94
CA SER A 178 -33.79 -11.40 -12.34
C SER A 178 -33.26 -10.16 -13.07
N VAL A 179 -33.33 -8.99 -12.44
CA VAL A 179 -32.97 -7.69 -13.02
C VAL A 179 -31.84 -6.97 -12.28
N THR A 180 -31.26 -7.64 -11.29
CA THR A 180 -30.10 -7.20 -10.52
C THR A 180 -28.97 -8.20 -10.77
N ALA A 181 -27.78 -7.69 -11.07
CA ALA A 181 -26.61 -8.53 -11.32
C ALA A 181 -25.33 -7.89 -10.77
N PHE A 182 -24.62 -8.59 -9.88
CA PHE A 182 -23.24 -8.26 -9.53
C PHE A 182 -22.28 -8.78 -10.59
N ALA A 183 -21.24 -7.99 -10.91
CA ALA A 183 -20.20 -8.43 -11.85
C ALA A 183 -19.35 -9.59 -11.29
N ASN A 184 -19.24 -9.68 -9.96
CA ASN A 184 -18.41 -10.65 -9.25
C ASN A 184 -19.12 -11.09 -7.96
N ALA A 185 -18.83 -12.30 -7.46
CA ALA A 185 -19.37 -12.80 -6.19
C ALA A 185 -18.71 -12.16 -4.95
N THR A 186 -17.59 -11.47 -5.14
CA THR A 186 -16.90 -10.68 -4.11
C THR A 186 -16.41 -9.37 -4.73
N LEU A 187 -16.11 -8.37 -3.90
CA LEU A 187 -15.38 -7.20 -4.38
C LEU A 187 -13.99 -7.61 -4.90
N VAL A 188 -13.44 -6.84 -5.83
CA VAL A 188 -12.17 -7.12 -6.49
C VAL A 188 -11.30 -5.88 -6.59
N GLY A 189 -10.01 -6.07 -6.91
CA GLY A 189 -9.07 -4.97 -7.13
C GLY A 189 -8.54 -4.33 -5.85
N GLY A 190 -8.88 -4.85 -4.67
CA GLY A 190 -8.25 -4.46 -3.42
C GLY A 190 -6.81 -4.95 -3.40
N VAL A 191 -5.86 -4.04 -3.14
CA VAL A 191 -4.45 -4.39 -2.96
C VAL A 191 -3.96 -3.78 -1.66
N ASP A 192 -3.23 -4.58 -0.88
CA ASP A 192 -2.61 -4.10 0.35
C ASP A 192 -1.63 -2.97 0.04
N GLN A 193 -1.57 -2.02 0.97
CA GLN A 193 -0.50 -1.04 0.96
C GLN A 193 0.80 -1.79 1.20
N VAL A 194 1.63 -1.92 0.16
CA VAL A 194 2.98 -2.43 0.32
C VAL A 194 3.87 -1.26 0.74
N GLY A 195 4.15 -1.18 2.03
CA GLY A 195 5.21 -0.34 2.58
C GLY A 195 6.57 -0.99 2.31
N VAL A 196 7.58 -0.15 2.11
CA VAL A 196 8.99 -0.53 1.92
C VAL A 196 9.43 -1.62 2.90
N GLN A 197 10.12 -2.63 2.37
CA GLN A 197 10.83 -3.62 3.16
C GLN A 197 12.28 -3.67 2.70
N ALA A 198 13.03 -2.62 3.03
CA ALA A 198 14.47 -2.71 2.93
C ALA A 198 14.94 -3.79 3.94
N ILE A 199 15.75 -4.73 3.46
CA ILE A 199 16.23 -5.86 4.27
C ILE A 199 17.64 -5.63 4.81
N GLY A 200 18.36 -4.64 4.26
CA GLY A 200 19.71 -4.28 4.66
C GLY A 200 20.38 -3.25 3.75
N VAL A 201 21.67 -3.04 3.99
CA VAL A 201 22.55 -2.14 3.23
C VAL A 201 23.76 -2.95 2.74
N THR A 202 24.15 -2.83 1.46
CA THR A 202 25.29 -3.58 0.91
C THR A 202 26.63 -3.16 1.52
N THR A 203 27.53 -4.13 1.78
CA THR A 203 28.87 -3.85 2.33
C THR A 203 29.91 -3.54 1.25
N ALA A 204 29.68 -4.02 0.03
CA ALA A 204 30.59 -3.94 -1.11
C ALA A 204 29.79 -3.67 -2.40
N PRO A 205 30.42 -3.12 -3.45
CA PRO A 205 29.75 -2.96 -4.73
C PRO A 205 29.57 -4.31 -5.41
N VAL A 206 28.42 -4.48 -6.06
CA VAL A 206 28.12 -5.57 -7.00
C VAL A 206 28.29 -5.00 -8.39
N VAL A 207 29.23 -5.55 -9.14
CA VAL A 207 29.53 -5.08 -10.50
C VAL A 207 28.63 -5.79 -11.50
N ASP A 208 28.23 -5.06 -12.53
CA ASP A 208 27.49 -5.60 -13.66
C ASP A 208 28.35 -6.64 -14.38
N THR A 209 28.08 -7.91 -14.08
CA THR A 209 28.65 -9.04 -14.80
C THR A 209 27.52 -9.91 -15.28
N ASP A 210 27.71 -10.54 -16.44
CA ASP A 210 26.86 -11.59 -17.03
C ASP A 210 26.89 -12.90 -16.20
N ALA A 211 27.00 -12.77 -14.88
CA ALA A 211 27.09 -13.84 -13.90
C ALA A 211 26.46 -13.38 -12.59
N ALA A 212 25.72 -14.28 -11.93
CA ALA A 212 25.18 -14.03 -10.60
C ALA A 212 26.31 -13.84 -9.59
N GLN A 213 26.19 -12.83 -8.73
CA GLN A 213 27.16 -12.53 -7.68
C GLN A 213 26.51 -12.73 -6.31
N SER A 214 27.30 -12.58 -5.24
CA SER A 214 26.75 -12.51 -3.89
C SER A 214 27.46 -11.47 -3.06
N VAL A 215 26.71 -10.84 -2.15
CA VAL A 215 27.22 -9.73 -1.34
C VAL A 215 26.70 -9.81 0.08
N ALA A 216 27.56 -9.50 1.04
CA ALA A 216 27.18 -9.35 2.43
C ALA A 216 26.41 -8.03 2.64
N ILE A 217 25.47 -8.05 3.60
CA ILE A 217 24.66 -6.88 3.94
C ILE A 217 24.71 -6.58 5.43
N TYR A 218 24.62 -5.30 5.77
CA TYR A 218 24.34 -4.86 7.13
C TYR A 218 22.83 -4.99 7.40
N ARG A 219 22.49 -5.61 8.55
CA ARG A 219 21.11 -5.70 9.07
C ARG A 219 20.91 -4.98 10.40
N ALA A 220 21.95 -4.31 10.90
CA ALA A 220 21.92 -3.51 12.11
C ALA A 220 22.87 -2.33 11.97
N GLY A 221 22.69 -1.30 12.80
CA GLY A 221 23.58 -0.13 12.88
C GLY A 221 22.85 1.19 12.76
N ASN A 222 23.54 2.28 13.13
CA ASN A 222 23.05 3.64 12.92
C ASN A 222 23.74 4.26 11.72
N PHE A 223 23.02 4.48 10.62
CA PHE A 223 23.57 4.96 9.36
C PHE A 223 23.25 6.44 9.14
N ASN A 224 24.19 7.13 8.50
CA ASN A 224 23.96 8.46 7.95
C ASN A 224 23.19 8.34 6.62
N PRO A 225 21.97 8.89 6.49
CA PRO A 225 21.18 8.80 5.26
C PRO A 225 21.88 9.44 4.04
N ASP A 226 22.70 10.47 4.23
CA ASP A 226 23.37 11.17 3.12
C ASP A 226 24.54 10.38 2.53
N ALA A 227 25.05 9.37 3.25
CA ALA A 227 26.15 8.52 2.81
C ALA A 227 25.67 7.19 2.20
N LEU A 228 24.36 6.97 2.13
CA LEU A 228 23.75 5.77 1.54
C LEU A 228 23.32 6.03 0.11
N ASN A 229 23.42 5.00 -0.73
CA ASN A 229 22.89 5.02 -2.08
C ASN A 229 21.42 4.60 -2.07
N TRP A 230 20.56 5.53 -2.45
CA TRP A 230 19.11 5.37 -2.46
C TRP A 230 18.58 5.30 -3.88
N ASP A 231 17.50 4.55 -4.08
CA ASP A 231 16.69 4.71 -5.28
C ASP A 231 16.05 6.11 -5.34
N ALA A 232 15.81 6.60 -6.56
CA ALA A 232 15.22 7.92 -6.81
C ALA A 232 13.87 8.13 -6.11
N SER A 233 13.15 7.07 -5.78
CA SER A 233 11.89 7.11 -5.03
C SER A 233 12.02 7.58 -3.56
N PHE A 234 13.21 7.49 -2.95
CA PHE A 234 13.52 8.02 -1.60
C PHE A 234 13.95 9.49 -1.64
N ASN A 235 13.05 10.33 -2.14
CA ASN A 235 13.30 11.75 -2.39
C ASN A 235 13.11 12.68 -1.17
N THR A 236 12.77 12.14 0.01
CA THR A 236 12.65 12.94 1.24
C THR A 236 13.29 12.20 2.42
N ASP A 237 13.80 12.95 3.40
CA ASP A 237 14.41 12.39 4.62
C ASP A 237 13.41 11.55 5.41
N ALA A 238 12.14 11.96 5.46
CA ALA A 238 11.08 11.18 6.10
C ALA A 238 10.87 9.81 5.45
N LYS A 239 11.01 9.69 4.12
CA LYS A 239 10.93 8.41 3.41
C LYS A 239 12.16 7.54 3.68
N ARG A 240 13.35 8.15 3.74
CA ARG A 240 14.61 7.48 4.07
C ARG A 240 14.58 6.91 5.48
N GLU A 241 14.09 7.67 6.46
CA GLU A 241 13.90 7.21 7.85
C GLU A 241 12.82 6.13 8.01
N ALA A 242 11.85 6.08 7.10
CA ALA A 242 10.79 5.08 7.11
C ALA A 242 11.21 3.75 6.43
N ALA A 243 12.32 3.74 5.70
CA ALA A 243 12.72 2.61 4.84
C ALA A 243 12.87 1.26 5.56
N PHE A 244 13.24 1.29 6.85
CA PHE A 244 13.49 0.09 7.67
C PHE A 244 12.44 -0.11 8.77
N ARG A 245 11.40 0.73 8.85
CA ARG A 245 10.33 0.58 9.86
C ARG A 245 9.36 -0.52 9.43
N GLY A 246 9.23 -1.58 10.23
CA GLY A 246 8.32 -2.70 9.93
C GLY A 246 8.87 -3.71 8.92
N ALA A 247 10.21 -3.78 8.77
CA ALA A 247 10.85 -4.75 7.91
C ALA A 247 10.47 -6.21 8.32
N PRO A 248 10.32 -7.13 7.34
CA PRO A 248 9.84 -8.50 7.53
C PRO A 248 10.90 -9.40 8.15
N SER A 249 12.16 -8.98 8.06
CA SER A 249 13.31 -9.60 8.70
C SER A 249 13.72 -8.76 9.91
N PRO A 250 14.23 -9.36 11.00
CA PRO A 250 14.72 -8.59 12.13
C PRO A 250 15.88 -7.68 11.69
N THR A 251 15.60 -6.40 11.50
CA THR A 251 16.60 -5.37 11.20
C THR A 251 16.64 -4.34 12.30
N ASN A 252 17.80 -4.19 12.96
CA ASN A 252 18.05 -3.14 13.97
C ASN A 252 18.81 -1.97 13.33
N ILE A 253 18.31 -1.48 12.20
CA ILE A 253 18.90 -0.36 11.47
C ILE A 253 18.19 0.92 11.89
N LEU A 254 18.97 1.87 12.40
CA LEU A 254 18.56 3.25 12.62
C LEU A 254 19.14 4.12 11.53
N ILE A 255 18.34 5.08 11.06
CA ILE A 255 18.78 6.11 10.11
C ILE A 255 18.63 7.45 10.78
N ARG A 256 19.74 8.17 10.87
CA ARG A 256 19.76 9.50 11.49
C ARG A 256 20.83 10.36 10.84
N LYS A 257 20.50 11.62 10.55
CA LYS A 257 21.49 12.61 10.15
C LYS A 257 22.32 13.04 11.37
N ARG A 258 23.62 13.24 11.19
CA ARG A 258 24.46 13.87 12.23
C ARG A 258 24.09 15.36 12.31
N LEU A 259 23.87 15.84 13.53
CA LEU A 259 23.70 17.27 13.82
C LEU A 259 25.05 17.98 13.69
#